data_AF-A0A2M8NW36-F1
#
_entry.id   AF-A0A2M8NW36-F1
#
_cell.length_a   1.000
_cell.length_b   1.000
_cell.length_c   1.000
_cell.angle_alpha   90.00
_cell.angle_beta   90.00
_cell.angle_gamma   90.00
#
_symmetry.space_group_name_H-M   'P 1'
#
loop_
_entity.id
_entity.type
_entity.pdbx_description
1 polymer ?
#
loop_
_entity_poly.entity_id
_entity_poly.type
_entity_poly.pdbx_seq_one_letter_code
_entity_poly.pdbx_strand_id
1 'polypeptide(L)'
;MRYNMLMNIIYTHNLNGRLEHFPRLFTYIKRLVGGLSPKPLLLDLGGSCTTDQWHCRATDGRSALIALDAMGYHAVNIYGLLSANSYAKLKDQVLMTLVHDAQVHIINNVVISLSPTPSMGVWMPQVCLAASDSTHMQDDWLYLQKIAGDEVGVVQINGNAIHHSIHKIPANTIPDPTISGVVDFVLAEAKLYRDKK
;
A
#
# COMPACT_ATOMS: atom_id res chain seq x y z
N MET A 1 -17.27 -21.47 15.61
CA MET A 1 -15.97 -21.24 16.26
C MET A 1 -15.23 -20.19 15.44
N ARG A 2 -15.07 -18.96 15.95
CA ARG A 2 -14.18 -17.96 15.32
C ARG A 2 -12.78 -18.16 15.92
N TYR A 3 -11.78 -18.32 15.05
CA TYR A 3 -10.42 -18.71 15.41
C TYR A 3 -9.67 -17.63 16.20
N ASN A 4 -8.64 -18.08 16.92
CA ASN A 4 -7.56 -17.25 17.46
C ASN A 4 -6.71 -16.71 16.29
N MET A 5 -7.26 -15.75 15.54
CA MET A 5 -6.55 -15.09 14.44
C MET A 5 -5.72 -13.94 15.02
N LEU A 6 -4.42 -13.95 14.80
CA LEU A 6 -3.54 -12.84 15.14
C LEU A 6 -2.92 -12.29 13.86
N MET A 7 -3.29 -11.06 13.48
CA MET A 7 -2.82 -10.41 12.26
C MET A 7 -2.56 -8.93 12.51
N ASN A 8 -1.46 -8.42 11.96
CA ASN A 8 -1.15 -6.99 11.96
C ASN A 8 -1.14 -6.48 10.51
N ILE A 9 -1.69 -5.28 10.29
CA ILE A 9 -1.67 -4.57 9.02
C ILE A 9 -1.15 -3.16 9.29
N ILE A 10 -0.24 -2.70 8.45
CA ILE A 10 0.12 -1.30 8.33
C ILE A 10 -0.29 -0.87 6.93
N TYR A 11 -0.96 0.27 6.80
CA TYR A 11 -1.43 0.72 5.51
C TYR A 11 -1.28 2.22 5.27
N THR A 12 -1.20 2.58 3.99
CA THR A 12 -1.19 3.96 3.49
C THR A 12 -2.34 4.23 2.52
N HIS A 13 -2.62 5.51 2.30
CA HIS A 13 -3.59 5.98 1.31
C HIS A 13 -3.23 7.41 0.92
N ASN A 14 -3.59 7.83 -0.31
CA ASN A 14 -3.46 9.21 -0.77
C ASN A 14 -2.03 9.78 -0.65
N LEU A 15 -1.01 8.97 -0.90
CA LEU A 15 0.38 9.45 -0.91
C LEU A 15 0.63 10.52 -1.99
N ASN A 16 -0.21 10.53 -3.04
CA ASN A 16 -0.26 11.53 -4.11
C ASN A 16 1.08 11.73 -4.81
N GLY A 17 1.88 10.66 -4.91
CA GLY A 17 3.18 10.69 -5.57
C GLY A 17 4.21 11.61 -4.90
N ARG A 18 4.02 12.02 -3.65
CA ARG A 18 4.99 12.86 -2.92
C ARG A 18 6.23 12.05 -2.52
N LEU A 19 7.04 11.66 -3.51
CA LEU A 19 8.20 10.80 -3.34
C LEU A 19 9.22 11.37 -2.35
N GLU A 20 9.30 12.69 -2.22
CA GLU A 20 10.12 13.38 -1.22
C GLU A 20 9.76 12.99 0.23
N HIS A 21 8.55 12.47 0.47
CA HIS A 21 8.11 12.01 1.79
C HIS A 21 8.41 10.53 2.06
N PHE A 22 8.64 9.72 1.01
CA PHE A 22 8.73 8.26 1.12
C PHE A 22 9.89 7.80 2.03
N PRO A 23 11.08 8.42 2.01
CA PRO A 23 12.16 8.04 2.92
C PRO A 23 11.78 8.20 4.40
N ARG A 24 11.04 9.25 4.75
CA ARG A 24 10.58 9.48 6.14
C ARG A 24 9.44 8.52 6.51
N LEU A 25 8.50 8.33 5.59
CA LEU A 25 7.44 7.33 5.72
C LEU A 25 8.03 5.95 6.01
N PHE A 26 9.05 5.53 5.27
CA PHE A 26 9.67 4.22 5.45
C PHE A 26 10.37 4.07 6.81
N THR A 27 11.11 5.08 7.27
CA THR A 27 11.67 5.10 8.64
C THR A 27 10.57 4.91 9.67
N TYR A 28 9.45 5.59 9.50
CA TYR A 28 8.31 5.51 10.41
C TYR A 28 7.66 4.12 10.41
N ILE A 29 7.44 3.54 9.23
CA ILE A 29 6.92 2.17 9.06
C ILE A 29 7.86 1.17 9.72
N LYS A 30 9.18 1.25 9.51
CA LYS A 30 10.16 0.35 10.15
C LYS A 30 10.08 0.38 11.66
N ARG A 31 9.88 1.57 12.26
CA ARG A 31 9.68 1.72 13.70
C ARG A 31 8.40 1.02 14.17
N LEU A 32 7.29 1.18 13.44
CA LEU A 32 6.03 0.51 13.75
C LEU A 32 6.15 -1.02 13.64
N VAL A 33 6.77 -1.50 12.56
CA VAL A 33 7.03 -2.94 12.34
C VAL A 33 7.79 -3.56 13.51
N GLY A 34 8.80 -2.86 14.04
CA GLY A 34 9.60 -3.34 15.18
C GLY A 34 8.82 -3.56 16.47
N GLY A 35 7.63 -2.95 16.60
CA GLY A 35 6.75 -3.10 17.76
C GLY A 35 5.63 -4.14 17.59
N LEU A 36 5.55 -4.81 16.43
CA LEU A 36 4.43 -5.70 16.09
C LEU A 36 4.91 -7.14 15.90
N SER A 37 4.18 -8.08 16.50
CA SER A 37 4.33 -9.53 16.26
C SER A 37 2.95 -10.16 16.13
N PRO A 38 2.67 -10.93 15.05
CA PRO A 38 3.55 -11.25 13.93
C PRO A 38 3.88 -10.02 13.05
N LYS A 39 4.85 -10.17 12.13
CA LYS A 39 5.21 -9.10 11.18
C LYS A 39 3.97 -8.66 10.40
N PRO A 40 3.73 -7.34 10.25
CA PRO A 40 2.52 -6.87 9.60
C PRO A 40 2.56 -7.04 8.09
N LEU A 41 1.38 -7.16 7.49
CA LEU A 41 1.16 -6.88 6.08
C LEU A 41 1.28 -5.37 5.83
N LEU A 42 1.97 -5.00 4.76
CA LEU A 42 2.10 -3.61 4.30
C LEU A 42 1.22 -3.42 3.06
N LEU A 43 0.21 -2.57 3.14
CA LEU A 43 -0.80 -2.39 2.10
C LEU A 43 -0.94 -0.91 1.72
N ASP A 44 -1.16 -0.61 0.44
CA ASP A 44 -1.57 0.72 0.01
C ASP A 44 -2.99 0.68 -0.58
N LEU A 45 -3.87 1.54 -0.06
CA LEU A 45 -5.30 1.56 -0.42
C LEU A 45 -5.59 2.37 -1.69
N GLY A 46 -4.55 2.88 -2.36
CA GLY A 46 -4.65 3.67 -3.57
C GLY A 46 -4.34 5.15 -3.35
N GLY A 47 -4.42 5.91 -4.45
CA GLY A 47 -3.98 7.30 -4.45
C GLY A 47 -2.46 7.44 -4.27
N SER A 48 -1.68 6.41 -4.61
CA SER A 48 -0.23 6.40 -4.42
C SER A 48 0.51 7.35 -5.39
N CYS A 49 -0.09 7.67 -6.54
CA CYS A 49 0.38 8.65 -7.52
C CYS A 49 -0.81 9.50 -8.01
N THR A 50 -0.56 10.75 -8.42
CA THR A 50 -1.53 11.61 -9.12
C THR A 50 -0.86 12.25 -10.33
N THR A 51 -1.63 12.54 -11.39
CA THR A 51 -1.13 13.24 -12.56
C THR A 51 -0.57 14.62 -12.26
N ASP A 52 -0.93 15.23 -11.14
CA ASP A 52 -0.38 16.54 -10.73
C ASP A 52 1.13 16.48 -10.48
N GLN A 53 1.64 15.33 -10.05
CA GLN A 53 3.07 15.10 -9.94
C GLN A 53 3.69 14.80 -11.30
N TRP A 54 4.73 15.56 -11.67
CA TRP A 54 5.34 15.45 -12.99
C TRP A 54 5.88 14.04 -13.29
N HIS A 55 6.48 13.36 -12.29
CA HIS A 55 7.05 12.02 -12.48
C HIS A 55 5.94 10.97 -12.62
N CYS A 56 4.82 11.12 -11.89
CA CYS A 56 3.64 10.27 -12.06
C CYS A 56 3.09 10.41 -13.48
N ARG A 57 2.94 11.65 -13.98
CA ARG A 57 2.48 11.92 -15.35
C ARG A 57 3.45 11.37 -16.40
N ALA A 58 4.75 11.60 -16.23
CA ALA A 58 5.77 11.13 -17.16
C ALA A 58 5.82 9.61 -17.26
N THR A 59 5.70 8.93 -16.12
CA THR A 59 5.85 7.47 -16.01
C THR A 59 4.54 6.71 -16.06
N ASP A 60 3.41 7.40 -16.15
CA ASP A 60 2.05 6.84 -16.06
C ASP A 60 1.89 6.03 -14.76
N GLY A 61 2.10 6.71 -13.62
CA GLY A 61 1.93 6.17 -12.27
C GLY A 61 3.06 5.27 -11.74
N ARG A 62 3.86 4.65 -12.61
CA ARG A 62 4.86 3.62 -12.24
C ARG A 62 5.92 4.09 -11.23
N SER A 63 6.32 5.37 -11.27
CA SER A 63 7.35 5.91 -10.37
C SER A 63 7.05 5.70 -8.88
N ALA A 64 5.83 6.00 -8.41
CA ALA A 64 5.46 5.78 -7.02
C ALA A 64 5.44 4.29 -6.65
N LEU A 65 4.97 3.46 -7.58
CA LEU A 65 4.86 2.02 -7.37
C LEU A 65 6.23 1.35 -7.20
N ILE A 66 7.23 1.74 -8.00
CA ILE A 66 8.61 1.24 -7.83
C ILE A 66 9.16 1.59 -6.44
N ALA A 67 8.88 2.80 -5.95
CA ALA A 67 9.31 3.20 -4.61
C ALA A 67 8.59 2.42 -3.50
N LEU A 68 7.28 2.15 -3.64
CA LEU A 68 6.52 1.30 -2.70
C LEU A 68 7.02 -0.15 -2.69
N ASP A 69 7.35 -0.71 -3.85
CA ASP A 69 7.93 -2.05 -3.96
C ASP A 69 9.26 -2.14 -3.21
N ALA A 70 10.14 -1.15 -3.39
CA ALA A 70 11.40 -1.07 -2.66
C ALA A 70 11.23 -0.90 -1.14
N MET A 71 10.12 -0.31 -0.70
CA MET A 71 9.73 -0.23 0.72
C MET A 71 9.14 -1.55 1.25
N GLY A 72 8.97 -2.57 0.43
CA GLY A 72 8.47 -3.89 0.82
C GLY A 72 6.95 -3.96 1.02
N TYR A 73 6.19 -3.12 0.30
CA TYR A 73 4.74 -3.26 0.26
C TYR A 73 4.35 -4.63 -0.31
N HIS A 74 3.31 -5.23 0.25
CA HIS A 74 2.83 -6.55 -0.17
C HIS A 74 1.76 -6.43 -1.26
N ALA A 75 0.90 -5.42 -1.15
CA ALA A 75 -0.11 -5.12 -2.16
C ALA A 75 -0.41 -3.62 -2.23
N VAL A 76 -0.83 -3.18 -3.41
CA VAL A 76 -1.25 -1.81 -3.70
C VAL A 76 -2.49 -1.84 -4.58
N ASN A 77 -3.48 -1.02 -4.23
CA ASN A 77 -4.62 -0.72 -5.09
C ASN A 77 -4.17 0.21 -6.22
N ILE A 78 -4.20 -0.30 -7.46
CA ILE A 78 -3.83 0.45 -8.66
C ILE A 78 -5.03 0.84 -9.52
N TYR A 79 -6.25 0.77 -8.98
CA TYR A 79 -7.46 1.12 -9.71
C TYR A 79 -7.39 2.55 -10.25
N GLY A 80 -7.55 2.69 -11.56
CA GLY A 80 -7.47 3.99 -12.24
C GLY A 80 -6.08 4.63 -12.27
N LEU A 81 -5.03 3.96 -11.77
CA LEU A 81 -3.68 4.53 -11.67
C LEU A 81 -2.80 4.26 -12.91
N LEU A 82 -2.85 3.03 -13.44
CA LEU A 82 -2.00 2.60 -14.57
C LEU A 82 -2.84 2.41 -15.83
N SER A 83 -2.32 2.84 -16.99
CA SER A 83 -2.82 2.32 -18.27
C SER A 83 -2.48 0.84 -18.44
N ALA A 84 -3.19 0.13 -19.32
CA ALA A 84 -2.92 -1.28 -19.63
C ALA A 84 -1.45 -1.52 -20.09
N ASN A 85 -0.90 -0.59 -20.87
CA ASN A 85 0.50 -0.67 -21.32
C ASN A 85 1.49 -0.52 -20.16
N SER A 86 1.23 0.41 -19.24
CA SER A 86 2.10 0.61 -18.06
C SER A 86 1.98 -0.53 -17.06
N TYR A 87 0.78 -1.07 -16.87
CA TYR A 87 0.57 -2.29 -16.10
C TYR A 87 1.39 -3.45 -16.66
N ALA A 88 1.30 -3.71 -17.98
CA ALA A 88 2.06 -4.79 -18.63
C ALA A 88 3.58 -4.64 -18.47
N LYS A 89 4.09 -3.40 -18.45
CA LYS A 89 5.52 -3.11 -18.22
C LYS A 89 5.96 -3.29 -16.78
N LEU A 90 5.05 -3.17 -15.81
CA LEU A 90 5.39 -3.17 -14.39
C LEU A 90 5.14 -4.52 -13.72
N LYS A 91 4.09 -5.24 -14.11
CA LYS A 91 3.57 -6.42 -13.38
C LYS A 91 4.61 -7.53 -13.12
N ASP A 92 5.60 -7.68 -14.00
CA ASP A 92 6.66 -8.69 -13.87
C ASP A 92 7.99 -8.10 -13.37
N GLN A 93 7.99 -6.83 -12.97
CA GLN A 93 9.18 -6.09 -12.52
C GLN A 93 9.15 -5.73 -11.02
N VAL A 94 7.99 -5.89 -10.37
CA VAL A 94 7.79 -5.62 -8.95
C VAL A 94 7.45 -6.93 -8.23
N LEU A 95 7.80 -7.00 -6.94
CA LEU A 95 7.44 -8.12 -6.09
C LEU A 95 6.05 -7.91 -5.46
N MET A 96 5.66 -6.67 -5.22
CA MET A 96 4.36 -6.34 -4.66
C MET A 96 3.21 -6.71 -5.61
N THR A 97 2.10 -7.14 -5.04
CA THR A 97 0.90 -7.44 -5.82
C THR A 97 0.22 -6.14 -6.28
N LEU A 98 0.09 -5.99 -7.59
CA LEU A 98 -0.66 -4.91 -8.22
C LEU A 98 -2.14 -5.29 -8.30
N VAL A 99 -2.94 -4.84 -7.34
CA VAL A 99 -4.36 -5.19 -7.25
C VAL A 99 -5.18 -4.25 -8.13
N HIS A 100 -5.74 -4.79 -9.20
CA HIS A 100 -6.71 -4.12 -10.07
C HIS A 100 -7.96 -5.00 -10.23
N ASP A 101 -9.05 -4.36 -10.66
CA ASP A 101 -10.35 -5.00 -10.88
C ASP A 101 -10.86 -5.83 -9.68
N ALA A 102 -11.86 -6.69 -9.90
CA ALA A 102 -12.44 -7.55 -8.87
C ALA A 102 -11.67 -8.89 -8.70
N GLN A 103 -10.40 -8.95 -9.12
CA GLN A 103 -9.59 -10.15 -8.94
C GLN A 103 -9.25 -10.36 -7.47
N VAL A 104 -9.22 -11.63 -7.06
CA VAL A 104 -8.82 -12.03 -5.73
C VAL A 104 -7.35 -12.46 -5.73
N HIS A 105 -6.60 -11.97 -4.75
CA HIS A 105 -5.20 -12.33 -4.51
C HIS A 105 -5.07 -12.95 -3.12
N ILE A 106 -4.16 -13.91 -2.96
CA ILE A 106 -3.84 -14.51 -1.66
C ILE A 106 -2.39 -14.13 -1.34
N ILE A 107 -2.20 -13.40 -0.24
CA ILE A 107 -0.89 -12.92 0.21
C ILE A 107 -0.74 -13.25 1.69
N ASN A 108 0.29 -14.03 2.04
CA ASN A 108 0.53 -14.50 3.41
C ASN A 108 -0.74 -15.07 4.10
N ASN A 109 -1.51 -15.89 3.36
CA ASN A 109 -2.79 -16.47 3.81
C ASN A 109 -3.90 -15.43 4.10
N VAL A 110 -3.83 -14.26 3.47
CA VAL A 110 -4.85 -13.22 3.51
C VAL A 110 -5.41 -13.01 2.11
N VAL A 111 -6.72 -13.03 1.99
CA VAL A 111 -7.46 -12.76 0.76
C VAL A 111 -7.53 -11.24 0.58
N ILE A 112 -7.15 -10.75 -0.59
CA ILE A 112 -7.08 -9.32 -0.89
C ILE A 112 -7.79 -9.05 -2.21
N SER A 113 -8.67 -8.04 -2.24
CA SER A 113 -9.36 -7.58 -3.45
C SER A 113 -9.81 -6.13 -3.33
N LEU A 114 -10.24 -5.51 -4.43
CA LEU A 114 -10.86 -4.18 -4.44
C LEU A 114 -12.35 -4.20 -4.13
N SER A 115 -12.99 -5.36 -4.18
CA SER A 115 -14.40 -5.51 -3.90
C SER A 115 -14.64 -6.84 -3.20
N PRO A 116 -15.57 -6.88 -2.23
CA PRO A 116 -15.97 -8.13 -1.60
C PRO A 116 -16.46 -9.12 -2.65
N THR A 117 -15.90 -10.31 -2.65
CA THR A 117 -16.42 -11.44 -3.41
C THR A 117 -17.19 -12.37 -2.47
N PRO A 118 -18.21 -13.10 -2.97
CA PRO A 118 -18.88 -14.13 -2.18
C PRO A 118 -17.85 -15.05 -1.53
N SER A 119 -18.01 -15.32 -0.24
CA SER A 119 -17.08 -16.17 0.50
C SER A 119 -16.93 -17.51 -0.22
N MET A 120 -15.75 -17.81 -0.75
CA MET A 120 -15.51 -19.06 -1.48
C MET A 120 -15.37 -20.27 -0.51
N GLY A 121 -16.02 -20.21 0.66
CA GLY A 121 -15.84 -21.18 1.74
C GLY A 121 -14.42 -21.21 2.28
N VAL A 122 -13.66 -20.12 2.11
CA VAL A 122 -12.25 -20.04 2.50
C VAL A 122 -12.12 -19.46 3.90
N TRP A 123 -11.32 -20.11 4.73
CA TRP A 123 -11.19 -19.82 6.15
C TRP A 123 -10.04 -18.83 6.38
N MET A 124 -9.88 -17.87 5.47
CA MET A 124 -8.78 -16.91 5.47
C MET A 124 -9.33 -15.50 5.75
N PRO A 125 -8.61 -14.66 6.52
CA PRO A 125 -8.96 -13.25 6.64
C PRO A 125 -9.01 -12.58 5.27
N GLN A 126 -9.99 -11.69 5.08
CA GLN A 126 -10.22 -11.00 3.81
C GLN A 126 -10.10 -9.49 4.03
N VAL A 127 -9.37 -8.80 3.15
CA VAL A 127 -9.12 -7.36 3.23
C VAL A 127 -9.51 -6.69 1.92
N CYS A 128 -10.38 -5.70 2.01
CA CYS A 128 -10.76 -4.85 0.90
C CYS A 128 -9.76 -3.68 0.79
N LEU A 129 -9.05 -3.55 -0.34
CA LEU A 129 -8.13 -2.43 -0.56
C LEU A 129 -8.81 -1.17 -1.10
N ALA A 130 -10.12 -1.21 -1.39
CA ALA A 130 -10.87 0.01 -1.61
C ALA A 130 -11.04 0.72 -0.26
N ALA A 131 -10.50 1.94 -0.16
CA ALA A 131 -10.54 2.71 1.08
C ALA A 131 -11.98 3.05 1.49
N SER A 132 -12.29 2.88 2.77
CA SER A 132 -13.60 3.10 3.40
C SER A 132 -13.60 4.36 4.27
N ASP A 133 -14.76 4.87 4.69
CA ASP A 133 -14.81 6.04 5.59
C ASP A 133 -14.39 5.71 7.04
N SER A 134 -14.47 4.43 7.43
CA SER A 134 -14.01 3.93 8.72
C SER A 134 -13.48 2.49 8.60
N THR A 135 -12.60 2.10 9.54
CA THR A 135 -12.10 0.73 9.65
C THR A 135 -13.15 -0.13 10.34
N HIS A 136 -13.62 -1.18 9.68
CA HIS A 136 -14.66 -2.06 10.21
C HIS A 136 -14.63 -3.44 9.53
N MET A 137 -15.30 -4.41 10.16
CA MET A 137 -15.64 -5.68 9.51
C MET A 137 -17.06 -5.61 9.00
N GLN A 138 -17.28 -6.08 7.78
CA GLN A 138 -18.60 -6.41 7.28
C GLN A 138 -18.54 -7.79 6.64
N ASP A 139 -19.43 -8.68 7.09
CA ASP A 139 -19.39 -10.11 6.82
C ASP A 139 -18.04 -10.71 7.26
N ASP A 140 -17.17 -11.07 6.30
CA ASP A 140 -15.82 -11.59 6.53
C ASP A 140 -14.72 -10.66 6.00
N TRP A 141 -15.08 -9.46 5.54
CA TRP A 141 -14.17 -8.50 4.93
C TRP A 141 -13.81 -7.38 5.90
N LEU A 142 -12.50 -7.16 6.05
CA LEU A 142 -11.94 -5.97 6.69
C LEU A 142 -11.89 -4.83 5.68
N TYR A 143 -12.52 -3.73 6.03
CA TYR A 143 -12.43 -2.45 5.34
C TYR A 143 -11.51 -1.54 6.12
N LEU A 144 -10.65 -0.81 5.42
CA LEU A 144 -9.65 0.07 6.03
C LEU A 144 -10.00 1.53 5.77
N GLN A 145 -9.92 2.36 6.81
CA GLN A 145 -10.27 3.77 6.75
C GLN A 145 -9.35 4.55 5.79
N LYS A 146 -9.91 5.46 4.99
CA LYS A 146 -9.21 6.50 4.25
C LYS A 146 -8.41 7.38 5.21
N ILE A 147 -7.12 7.48 4.97
CA ILE A 147 -6.21 8.35 5.72
C ILE A 147 -5.56 9.39 4.82
N ALA A 148 -4.97 10.42 5.42
CA ALA A 148 -4.19 11.42 4.70
C ALA A 148 -2.82 10.86 4.29
N GLY A 149 -2.22 11.44 3.24
CA GLY A 149 -0.93 10.97 2.71
C GLY A 149 0.29 11.25 3.58
N ASP A 150 0.12 11.87 4.75
CA ASP A 150 1.14 12.05 5.80
C ASP A 150 0.82 11.22 7.06
N GLU A 151 -0.07 10.23 6.92
CA GLU A 151 -0.49 9.32 7.97
C GLU A 151 -0.21 7.86 7.60
N VAL A 152 -0.16 7.02 8.63
CA VAL A 152 -0.04 5.57 8.53
C VAL A 152 -1.10 4.94 9.42
N GLY A 153 -1.93 4.08 8.84
CA GLY A 153 -2.91 3.30 9.58
C GLY A 153 -2.30 2.00 10.09
N VAL A 154 -2.65 1.61 11.30
CA VAL A 154 -2.24 0.34 11.92
C VAL A 154 -3.48 -0.39 12.39
N VAL A 155 -3.65 -1.63 11.96
CA VAL A 155 -4.73 -2.51 12.42
C VAL A 155 -4.13 -3.77 13.03
N GLN A 156 -4.60 -4.11 14.22
CA GLN A 156 -4.27 -5.35 14.91
C GLN A 156 -5.55 -6.14 15.13
N ILE A 157 -5.58 -7.37 14.63
CA ILE A 157 -6.71 -8.29 14.80
C ILE A 157 -6.26 -9.39 15.75
N ASN A 158 -7.04 -9.59 16.81
CA ASN A 158 -6.87 -10.68 17.76
C ASN A 158 -8.22 -11.36 18.03
N GLY A 159 -8.47 -12.47 17.33
CA GLY A 159 -9.76 -13.14 17.30
C GLY A 159 -10.84 -12.22 16.73
N ASN A 160 -11.78 -11.81 17.58
CA ASN A 160 -12.86 -10.87 17.21
C ASN A 160 -12.51 -9.40 17.53
N ALA A 161 -11.43 -9.15 18.25
CA ALA A 161 -11.02 -7.80 18.62
C ALA A 161 -10.24 -7.15 17.47
N ILE A 162 -10.60 -5.92 17.14
CA ILE A 162 -9.93 -5.11 16.13
C ILE A 162 -9.50 -3.82 16.81
N HIS A 163 -8.20 -3.61 16.87
CA HIS A 163 -7.62 -2.37 17.30
C HIS A 163 -7.13 -1.61 16.08
N HIS A 164 -7.59 -0.38 15.90
CA HIS A 164 -7.19 0.49 14.81
C HIS A 164 -6.66 1.81 15.36
N SER A 165 -5.53 2.25 14.84
CA SER A 165 -4.96 3.55 15.13
C SER A 165 -4.40 4.19 13.86
N ILE A 166 -4.52 5.52 13.79
CA ILE A 166 -3.93 6.32 12.72
C ILE A 166 -2.82 7.15 13.33
N HIS A 167 -1.66 7.13 12.69
CA HIS A 167 -0.47 7.81 13.15
C HIS A 167 0.00 8.83 12.13
N LYS A 168 0.05 10.09 12.53
CA LYS A 168 0.73 11.12 11.74
C LYS A 168 2.24 10.90 11.76
N ILE A 169 2.89 11.02 10.61
CA ILE A 169 4.34 10.92 10.49
C ILE A 169 4.95 12.21 11.08
N PRO A 170 5.81 12.12 12.12
CA PRO A 170 6.45 13.30 12.68
C PRO A 170 7.30 14.01 11.64
N ALA A 171 7.18 15.34 11.55
CA ALA A 171 7.93 16.15 10.58
C ALA A 171 9.45 16.06 10.74
N ASN A 172 9.93 15.70 11.94
CA ASN A 172 11.34 15.51 12.27
C ASN A 172 11.83 14.06 12.08
N THR A 173 11.02 13.18 11.49
CA THR A 173 11.46 11.81 11.17
C THR A 173 12.63 11.85 10.20
N ILE A 174 13.75 11.23 10.58
CA ILE A 174 14.95 11.16 9.76
C ILE A 174 14.66 10.31 8.51
N PRO A 175 14.95 10.79 7.30
CA PRO A 175 14.73 10.01 6.07
C PRO A 175 15.62 8.77 6.01
N ASP A 176 15.08 7.64 5.58
CA ASP A 176 15.87 6.43 5.35
C ASP A 176 16.79 6.61 4.12
N PRO A 177 18.12 6.42 4.25
CA PRO A 177 19.06 6.68 3.17
C PRO A 177 18.91 5.70 2.00
N THR A 178 18.49 4.45 2.25
CA THR A 178 18.28 3.46 1.19
C THR A 178 17.10 3.86 0.32
N ILE A 179 15.98 4.25 0.93
CA ILE A 179 14.80 4.71 0.17
C ILE A 179 15.04 6.07 -0.48
N SER A 180 15.87 6.94 0.13
CA SER A 180 16.29 8.19 -0.51
C SER A 180 17.01 7.91 -1.84
N GLY A 181 17.93 6.96 -1.86
CA GLY A 181 18.62 6.55 -3.10
C GLY A 181 17.68 5.95 -4.15
N VAL A 182 16.67 5.18 -3.73
CA VAL A 182 15.63 4.67 -4.64
C VAL A 182 14.81 5.82 -5.25
N VAL A 183 14.40 6.78 -4.43
CA VAL A 183 13.65 7.95 -4.89
C VAL A 183 14.46 8.77 -5.89
N ASP A 184 15.74 9.04 -5.60
CA ASP A 184 16.63 9.78 -6.50
C ASP A 184 16.77 9.05 -7.85
N PHE A 185 16.95 7.73 -7.82
CA PHE A 185 17.01 6.90 -9.02
C PHE A 185 15.71 6.96 -9.83
N VAL A 186 14.56 6.77 -9.17
CA VAL A 186 13.24 6.83 -9.82
C VAL A 186 13.00 8.20 -10.46
N LEU A 187 13.36 9.29 -9.79
CA LEU A 187 13.20 10.64 -10.32
C LEU A 187 14.15 10.89 -11.50
N ALA A 188 15.39 10.42 -11.44
CA ALA A 188 16.35 10.52 -12.55
C ALA A 188 15.84 9.76 -13.79
N GLU A 189 15.36 8.53 -13.62
CA GLU A 189 14.80 7.72 -14.71
C GLU A 189 13.51 8.32 -15.28
N ALA A 190 12.62 8.83 -14.42
CA ALA A 190 11.42 9.52 -14.85
C ALA A 190 11.73 10.76 -15.71
N LYS A 191 12.79 11.50 -15.35
CA LYS A 191 13.28 12.64 -16.12
C LYS A 191 13.81 12.21 -17.48
N LEU A 192 14.67 11.19 -17.54
CA LEU A 192 15.18 10.65 -18.80
C LEU A 192 14.05 10.15 -19.71
N TYR A 193 13.02 9.50 -19.15
CA TYR A 193 11.88 9.01 -19.92
C TYR A 193 11.02 10.15 -20.48
N ARG A 194 10.83 11.24 -19.72
CA ARG A 194 10.13 12.44 -20.18
C ARG A 194 10.90 13.14 -21.30
N ASP A 195 12.21 13.29 -21.15
CA ASP A 195 13.04 14.07 -22.08
C ASP A 195 13.29 13.33 -23.42
N LYS A 196 13.04 12.01 -23.47
CA LYS A 196 13.11 11.18 -24.69
C LYS A 196 11.79 11.09 -25.48
N LYS A 197 10.69 11.67 -24.97
CA LYS A 197 9.41 11.76 -25.67
C LYS A 197 9.28 13.10 -26.38
#